data_AF-A0A0F3QDU0-F1
#
_entry.id   AF-A0A0F3QDU0-F1
#
_cell.length_a   1.000
_cell.length_b   1.000
_cell.length_c   1.000
_cell.angle_alpha   90.00
_cell.angle_beta   90.00
_cell.angle_gamma   90.00
#
_symmetry.space_group_name_H-M   'P 1'
#
loop_
_entity.id
_entity.type
_entity.pdbx_description
1 polymer ?
#
loop_
_entity_poly.entity_id
_entity_poly.type
_entity_poly.pdbx_seq_one_letter_code
_entity_poly.pdbx_strand_id
1 'polypeptide(L)'
;MSEELLQRDLIKNPEKIGTWDFHQVGATTVKQLTEANIIRSIDYGNVARKKVDAIITRQKEVIAIIEYKSPKQFNTKNKRDSAILQEIEVAKKLKTKLIIATDTHETLWINVATGNSVKDAKGNDFKYLFNPKDTNLQKVITEIIQSINDKNDTILPKQLIDPTDLAKQIWQDVWSVSGATPENCLYTFVELFIFKYLSDLNILKGDFSFDELLKKYNNNEINDVLQHYANVIRPKIKDLFPEGSDKTTIINGTIFVSRDQKAIDGYGTVFKKVLEKFRDYGKLEHIDHDFKSKLFESFLKESISKKNWGQFFTPIKVVRAINEMAEGELKENMSICDPACGVGKFPLEFVKENLDNFFELKNGKINSKVKIIGFDKGFDKDEQKTIILAKANMLIYFCELIKDNPEHTKEFAKLFNDSFILKTNSILGTLSEPIEGEYDLILTNPPYVTSGSSNLKEEIAKITIKSVEWALKGFLWNGS
;
A
#
# COMPACT_ATOMS: atom_id res chain seq x y z
N MET A 1 15.21 1.04 40.19
CA MET A 1 15.34 2.00 39.07
C MET A 1 16.82 2.14 38.68
N SER A 2 17.16 1.99 37.39
CA SER A 2 18.56 2.04 36.91
C SER A 2 19.07 3.49 36.84
N GLU A 3 20.27 3.74 37.36
CA GLU A 3 20.92 5.05 37.33
C GLU A 3 21.26 5.47 35.89
N GLU A 4 21.63 4.51 35.04
CA GLU A 4 21.93 4.73 33.62
C GLU A 4 20.71 5.25 32.83
N LEU A 5 19.53 4.66 33.08
CA LEU A 5 18.28 5.07 32.42
C LEU A 5 17.92 6.53 32.74
N LEU A 6 18.21 6.97 33.96
CA LEU A 6 17.96 8.34 34.42
C LEU A 6 19.01 9.31 33.86
N GLN A 7 20.30 8.97 33.95
CA GLN A 7 21.39 9.82 33.49
C GLN A 7 21.33 10.08 31.98
N ARG A 8 20.89 9.09 31.20
CA ARG A 8 20.79 9.18 29.74
C ARG A 8 19.39 9.54 29.23
N ASP A 9 18.45 9.82 30.13
CA ASP A 9 17.03 10.15 29.84
C ASP A 9 16.32 9.16 28.88
N LEU A 10 16.70 7.88 28.93
CA LEU A 10 16.23 6.84 28.00
C LEU A 10 14.78 6.40 28.24
N ILE A 11 14.16 6.88 29.32
CA ILE A 11 12.75 6.61 29.64
C ILE A 11 11.84 7.60 28.90
N LYS A 12 12.22 8.88 28.84
CA LYS A 12 11.39 9.92 28.23
C LYS A 12 11.78 10.18 26.77
N ASN A 13 13.07 10.08 26.46
CA ASN A 13 13.62 10.45 25.15
C ASN A 13 14.59 9.37 24.62
N PRO A 14 14.10 8.14 24.34
CA PRO A 14 14.93 7.12 23.68
C PRO A 14 15.30 7.56 22.26
N GLU A 15 16.45 7.07 21.78
CA GLU A 15 16.78 7.15 20.36
C GLU A 15 15.76 6.38 19.54
N LYS A 16 15.63 6.71 18.25
CA LYS A 16 14.61 6.12 17.37
C LYS A 16 15.26 5.34 16.24
N ILE A 17 14.73 4.14 16.00
CA ILE A 17 14.93 3.38 14.75
C ILE A 17 13.57 3.38 14.06
N GLY A 18 13.38 4.36 13.15
CA GLY A 18 12.09 4.72 12.57
C GLY A 18 11.02 5.00 13.64
N THR A 19 9.99 4.16 13.73
CA THR A 19 8.91 4.28 14.73
C THR A 19 9.18 3.53 16.04
N TRP A 20 10.29 2.82 16.14
CA TRP A 20 10.67 2.02 17.33
C TRP A 20 11.60 2.79 18.27
N ASP A 21 11.53 2.45 19.56
CA ASP A 21 12.40 2.97 20.60
C ASP A 21 13.67 2.13 20.69
N PHE A 22 14.83 2.79 20.64
CA PHE A 22 16.14 2.20 20.82
C PHE A 22 16.73 2.64 22.17
N HIS A 23 16.95 1.67 23.06
CA HIS A 23 17.51 1.92 24.38
C HIS A 23 18.89 1.25 24.49
N GLN A 24 19.94 2.07 24.56
CA GLN A 24 21.30 1.60 24.82
C GLN A 24 21.59 1.63 26.33
N VAL A 25 21.61 0.47 26.98
CA VAL A 25 21.36 0.32 28.43
C VAL A 25 22.40 -0.60 29.12
N GLY A 26 23.64 -0.61 28.65
CA GLY A 26 24.71 -1.56 29.00
C GLY A 26 24.84 -2.06 30.45
N ALA A 27 24.56 -1.24 31.47
CA ALA A 27 24.65 -1.66 32.87
C ALA A 27 23.31 -2.13 33.47
N THR A 28 22.20 -1.94 32.73
CA THR A 28 20.83 -2.12 33.16
C THR A 28 20.37 -3.57 32.99
N THR A 29 19.70 -4.08 34.02
CA THR A 29 19.15 -5.44 34.05
C THR A 29 17.74 -5.49 33.46
N VAL A 30 17.32 -6.68 33.01
CA VAL A 30 15.94 -6.95 32.56
C VAL A 30 14.90 -6.54 33.62
N LYS A 31 15.19 -6.77 34.90
CA LYS A 31 14.32 -6.31 36.00
C LYS A 31 14.18 -4.79 36.02
N GLN A 32 15.28 -4.05 35.86
CA GLN A 32 15.25 -2.58 35.86
C GLN A 32 14.51 -2.01 34.63
N LEU A 33 14.62 -2.66 33.47
CA LEU A 33 13.82 -2.30 32.28
C LEU A 33 12.31 -2.50 32.52
N THR A 34 11.96 -3.54 33.27
CA THR A 34 10.58 -3.82 33.67
C THR A 34 10.06 -2.77 34.66
N GLU A 35 10.84 -2.45 35.69
CA GLU A 35 10.54 -1.40 36.68
C GLU A 35 10.40 -0.01 36.02
N ALA A 36 11.17 0.25 34.96
CA ALA A 36 11.10 1.48 34.18
C ALA A 36 9.96 1.49 33.15
N ASN A 37 9.15 0.43 33.08
CA ASN A 37 8.00 0.28 32.18
C ASN A 37 8.38 0.32 30.67
N ILE A 38 9.64 -0.01 30.33
CA ILE A 38 10.16 -0.09 28.96
C ILE A 38 9.76 -1.42 28.30
N ILE A 39 9.71 -2.51 29.08
CA ILE A 39 9.30 -3.84 28.63
C ILE A 39 8.09 -4.35 29.43
N ARG A 40 7.51 -5.48 29.02
CA ARG A 40 6.33 -6.06 29.68
C ARG A 40 6.61 -6.41 31.14
N SER A 41 5.65 -6.11 32.02
CA SER A 41 5.72 -6.48 33.44
C SER A 41 5.33 -7.95 33.66
N ILE A 42 6.23 -8.87 33.34
CA ILE A 42 6.08 -10.31 33.55
C ILE A 42 7.24 -10.87 34.40
N ASP A 43 7.07 -12.07 34.93
CA ASP A 43 8.14 -12.76 35.64
C ASP A 43 9.18 -13.32 34.64
N TYR A 44 10.37 -12.71 34.65
CA TYR A 44 11.51 -13.12 33.84
C TYR A 44 12.40 -14.17 34.53
N GLY A 45 12.09 -14.58 35.76
CA GLY A 45 12.83 -15.59 36.51
C GLY A 45 14.33 -15.29 36.63
N ASN A 46 15.17 -16.26 36.33
CA ASN A 46 16.63 -16.14 36.43
C ASN A 46 17.23 -15.08 35.48
N VAL A 47 16.54 -14.80 34.36
CA VAL A 47 16.96 -13.80 33.38
C VAL A 47 16.77 -12.37 33.90
N ALA A 48 15.94 -12.15 34.92
CA ALA A 48 15.68 -10.82 35.47
C ALA A 48 16.95 -10.08 35.93
N ARG A 49 17.99 -10.82 36.33
CA ARG A 49 19.29 -10.28 36.78
C ARG A 49 20.31 -10.09 35.65
N LYS A 50 20.02 -10.59 34.45
CA LYS A 50 20.90 -10.44 33.28
C LYS A 50 20.85 -9.00 32.78
N LYS A 51 21.99 -8.55 32.26
CA LYS A 51 22.17 -7.25 31.61
C LYS A 51 22.17 -7.47 30.10
N VAL A 52 21.75 -6.45 29.37
CA VAL A 52 21.74 -6.42 27.90
C VAL A 52 22.35 -5.11 27.46
N ASP A 53 23.11 -5.12 26.36
CA ASP A 53 23.80 -3.89 25.94
C ASP A 53 22.84 -2.86 25.34
N ALA A 54 21.92 -3.32 24.50
CA ALA A 54 20.82 -2.49 24.02
C ALA A 54 19.59 -3.32 23.61
N ILE A 55 18.44 -2.67 23.55
CA ILE A 55 17.17 -3.26 23.10
C ILE A 55 16.44 -2.33 22.15
N ILE A 56 15.74 -2.92 21.19
CA ILE A 56 14.76 -2.23 20.35
C ILE A 56 13.37 -2.65 20.82
N THR A 57 12.52 -1.67 21.10
CA THR A 57 11.15 -1.92 21.54
C THR A 57 10.12 -1.20 20.68
N ARG A 58 8.96 -1.83 20.58
CA ARG A 58 7.74 -1.21 20.07
C ARG A 58 6.73 -1.24 21.19
N GLN A 59 6.46 -0.08 21.79
CA GLN A 59 5.73 0.01 23.06
C GLN A 59 6.44 -0.80 24.15
N LYS A 60 5.90 -1.95 24.54
CA LYS A 60 6.51 -2.86 25.53
C LYS A 60 7.01 -4.18 24.92
N GLU A 61 6.83 -4.36 23.61
CA GLU A 61 7.30 -5.53 22.88
C GLU A 61 8.78 -5.36 22.54
N VAL A 62 9.60 -6.36 22.87
CA VAL A 62 11.02 -6.37 22.50
C VAL A 62 11.15 -6.94 21.09
N ILE A 63 11.55 -6.09 20.15
CA ILE A 63 11.73 -6.44 18.74
C ILE A 63 13.03 -7.19 18.54
N ALA A 64 14.13 -6.66 19.07
CA ALA A 64 15.46 -7.27 19.01
C ALA A 64 16.31 -6.90 20.23
N ILE A 65 17.26 -7.78 20.56
CA ILE A 65 18.33 -7.51 21.54
C ILE A 65 19.62 -7.26 20.77
N ILE A 66 20.40 -6.29 21.23
CA ILE A 66 21.67 -5.90 20.63
C ILE A 66 22.76 -6.12 21.66
N GLU A 67 23.83 -6.77 21.21
CA GLU A 67 24.97 -7.11 22.02
C GLU A 67 26.24 -6.56 21.36
N TYR A 68 26.94 -5.67 22.07
CA TYR A 68 28.18 -5.08 21.61
C TYR A 68 29.36 -5.92 22.07
N LYS A 69 30.11 -6.48 21.12
CA LYS A 69 31.31 -7.28 21.41
C LYS A 69 32.57 -6.52 21.05
N SER A 70 33.62 -6.74 21.83
CA SER A 70 34.95 -6.29 21.42
C SER A 70 35.44 -7.13 20.23
N PRO A 71 36.22 -6.56 19.29
CA PRO A 71 36.75 -7.32 18.14
C PRO A 71 37.53 -8.58 18.56
N LYS A 72 38.19 -8.58 19.72
CA LYS A 72 38.93 -9.73 20.28
C LYS A 72 38.02 -10.88 20.74
N GLN A 73 36.78 -10.59 21.11
CA GLN A 73 35.77 -11.56 21.51
C GLN A 73 34.90 -12.02 20.33
N PHE A 74 35.01 -11.36 19.18
CA PHE A 74 34.20 -11.61 18.00
C PHE A 74 35.01 -12.19 16.82
N ASN A 75 36.24 -12.64 17.05
CA ASN A 75 37.17 -13.01 15.98
C ASN A 75 37.14 -14.50 15.55
N THR A 76 36.49 -15.39 16.29
CA THR A 76 36.41 -16.82 15.95
C THR A 76 34.99 -17.36 16.07
N LYS A 77 34.66 -18.37 15.25
CA LYS A 77 33.34 -19.02 15.25
C LYS A 77 32.93 -19.54 16.63
N ASN A 78 33.82 -20.24 17.34
CA ASN A 78 33.51 -20.78 18.67
C ASN A 78 33.22 -19.69 19.73
N LYS A 79 33.89 -18.54 19.65
CA LYS A 79 33.63 -17.41 20.56
C LYS A 79 32.29 -16.74 20.23
N ARG A 80 31.98 -16.61 18.93
CA ARG A 80 30.68 -16.14 18.45
C ARG A 80 29.57 -17.08 18.97
N ASP A 81 29.66 -18.38 18.70
CA ASP A 81 28.65 -19.37 19.10
C ASP A 81 28.42 -19.41 20.63
N SER A 82 29.49 -19.35 21.43
CA SER A 82 29.39 -19.35 22.90
C SER A 82 28.72 -18.08 23.45
N ALA A 83 29.00 -16.92 22.85
CA ALA A 83 28.37 -15.66 23.24
C ALA A 83 26.88 -15.66 22.86
N ILE A 84 26.54 -16.21 21.70
CA ILE A 84 25.18 -16.32 21.19
C ILE A 84 24.32 -17.21 22.08
N LEU A 85 24.85 -18.36 22.52
CA LEU A 85 24.13 -19.30 23.37
C LEU A 85 23.69 -18.69 24.71
N GLN A 86 24.49 -17.79 25.30
CA GLN A 86 24.14 -17.13 26.56
C GLN A 86 22.98 -16.14 26.39
N GLU A 87 22.92 -15.45 25.26
CA GLU A 87 21.89 -14.44 24.98
C GLU A 87 20.58 -15.04 24.47
N ILE A 88 20.61 -16.25 23.87
CA ILE A 88 19.40 -16.93 23.41
C ILE A 88 18.41 -17.18 24.55
N GLU A 89 18.86 -17.52 25.76
CA GLU A 89 17.95 -17.71 26.90
C GLU A 89 17.21 -16.42 27.26
N VAL A 90 17.94 -15.31 27.28
CA VAL A 90 17.43 -13.97 27.56
C VAL A 90 16.42 -13.56 26.48
N ALA A 91 16.78 -13.74 25.22
CA ALA A 91 15.96 -13.45 24.05
C ALA A 91 14.63 -14.24 24.04
N LYS A 92 14.69 -15.55 24.34
CA LYS A 92 13.50 -16.41 24.43
C LYS A 92 12.54 -15.95 25.53
N LYS A 93 13.06 -15.53 26.70
CA LYS A 93 12.23 -15.00 27.80
C LYS A 93 11.64 -13.64 27.48
N LEU A 94 12.35 -12.80 26.74
CA LEU A 94 11.85 -11.51 26.23
C LEU A 94 10.90 -11.65 25.04
N LYS A 95 10.72 -12.88 24.52
CA LYS A 95 9.88 -13.21 23.36
C LYS A 95 10.28 -12.46 22.07
N THR A 96 11.55 -12.12 21.92
CA THR A 96 12.09 -11.61 20.66
C THR A 96 12.49 -12.74 19.73
N LYS A 97 12.45 -12.49 18.41
CA LYS A 97 12.90 -13.43 17.39
C LYS A 97 14.36 -13.22 16.97
N LEU A 98 14.97 -12.09 17.33
CA LEU A 98 16.21 -11.63 16.71
C LEU A 98 17.22 -11.13 17.75
N ILE A 99 18.46 -11.61 17.64
CA ILE A 99 19.63 -11.04 18.32
C ILE A 99 20.54 -10.40 17.25
N ILE A 100 21.07 -9.22 17.55
CA ILE A 100 22.01 -8.48 16.72
C ILE A 100 23.32 -8.37 17.49
N ALA A 101 24.33 -9.14 17.11
CA ALA A 101 25.65 -9.07 17.73
C ALA A 101 26.60 -8.27 16.84
N THR A 102 27.21 -7.21 17.36
CA THR A 102 28.07 -6.32 16.56
C THR A 102 29.31 -5.87 17.32
N ASP A 103 30.41 -5.66 16.61
CA ASP A 103 31.61 -4.99 17.10
C ASP A 103 31.81 -3.60 16.47
N THR A 104 30.74 -3.03 15.90
CA THR A 104 30.69 -1.78 15.10
C THR A 104 31.33 -1.83 13.71
N HIS A 105 32.03 -2.91 13.36
CA HIS A 105 32.60 -3.13 12.03
C HIS A 105 31.94 -4.30 11.29
N GLU A 106 31.62 -5.36 12.03
CA GLU A 106 30.83 -6.50 11.58
C GLU A 106 29.54 -6.60 12.40
N THR A 107 28.54 -7.25 11.81
CA THR A 107 27.27 -7.55 12.48
C THR A 107 26.83 -8.95 12.12
N LEU A 108 26.45 -9.72 13.13
CA LEU A 108 25.79 -11.00 13.00
C LEU A 108 24.34 -10.86 13.42
N TRP A 109 23.47 -11.34 12.55
CA TRP A 109 22.04 -11.40 12.74
C TRP A 109 21.67 -12.83 13.08
N ILE A 110 20.99 -13.06 14.20
CA ILE A 110 20.79 -14.41 14.73
C ILE A 110 19.32 -14.67 14.98
N ASN A 111 18.83 -15.77 14.43
CA ASN A 111 17.49 -16.27 14.69
C ASN A 111 17.45 -16.92 16.08
N VAL A 112 16.64 -16.38 16.98
CA VAL A 112 16.52 -16.85 18.37
C VAL A 112 15.91 -18.25 18.45
N ALA A 113 15.06 -18.63 17.49
CA ALA A 113 14.36 -19.90 17.49
C ALA A 113 15.33 -21.08 17.24
N THR A 114 16.21 -20.93 16.25
CA THR A 114 17.17 -21.96 15.82
C THR A 114 18.55 -21.78 16.47
N GLY A 115 18.90 -20.55 16.84
CA GLY A 115 20.25 -20.14 17.27
C GLY A 115 21.24 -19.92 16.12
N ASN A 116 20.79 -20.01 14.87
CA ASN A 116 21.64 -19.88 13.69
C ASN A 116 21.73 -18.44 13.19
N SER A 117 22.76 -18.15 12.39
CA SER A 117 22.85 -16.89 11.65
C SER A 117 21.79 -16.80 10.57
N VAL A 118 21.14 -15.63 10.50
CA VAL A 118 20.19 -15.26 9.46
C VAL A 118 20.90 -15.30 8.10
N LYS A 119 20.24 -15.90 7.10
CA LYS A 119 20.75 -16.03 5.74
C LYS A 119 20.06 -15.04 4.80
N ASP A 120 20.78 -14.57 3.78
CA ASP A 120 20.18 -13.85 2.65
C ASP A 120 19.35 -14.80 1.76
N ALA A 121 18.60 -14.25 0.80
CA ALA A 121 17.75 -15.03 -0.10
C ALA A 121 18.53 -16.06 -0.97
N LYS A 122 19.86 -15.95 -1.06
CA LYS A 122 20.74 -16.90 -1.77
C LYS A 122 21.31 -17.98 -0.84
N GLY A 123 21.00 -17.93 0.46
CA GLY A 123 21.48 -18.87 1.48
C GLY A 123 22.85 -18.50 2.08
N ASN A 124 23.42 -17.35 1.75
CA ASN A 124 24.67 -16.87 2.36
C ASN A 124 24.39 -16.18 3.71
N ASP A 125 25.40 -16.01 4.55
CA ASP A 125 25.23 -15.19 5.77
C ASP A 125 24.79 -13.78 5.41
N PHE A 126 23.71 -13.31 6.05
CA PHE A 126 23.18 -11.98 5.83
C PHE A 126 24.17 -10.93 6.34
N LYS A 127 24.65 -10.07 5.43
CA LYS A 127 25.62 -9.01 5.73
C LYS A 127 24.96 -7.65 5.65
N TYR A 128 24.64 -7.09 6.82
CA TYR A 128 24.16 -5.73 6.98
C TYR A 128 24.74 -5.15 8.25
N LEU A 129 25.42 -4.01 8.16
CA LEU A 129 26.04 -3.38 9.33
C LEU A 129 24.95 -2.71 10.19
N PHE A 130 24.90 -3.06 11.48
CA PHE A 130 24.00 -2.41 12.42
C PHE A 130 24.45 -0.96 12.65
N ASN A 131 23.60 -0.02 12.26
CA ASN A 131 23.77 1.40 12.55
C ASN A 131 22.41 1.99 12.95
N PRO A 132 22.19 2.40 14.22
CA PRO A 132 20.89 2.89 14.67
C PRO A 132 20.43 4.17 13.95
N LYS A 133 21.33 4.89 13.28
CA LYS A 133 21.01 6.10 12.49
C LYS A 133 20.61 5.82 11.04
N ASP A 134 20.69 4.57 10.61
CA ASP A 134 20.33 4.18 9.24
C ASP A 134 18.80 4.14 9.08
N THR A 135 18.29 4.92 8.12
CA THR A 135 16.86 5.04 7.83
C THR A 135 16.25 3.73 7.34
N ASN A 136 17.04 2.81 6.77
CA ASN A 136 16.57 1.52 6.26
C ASN A 136 16.55 0.42 7.33
N LEU A 137 17.15 0.66 8.51
CA LEU A 137 17.35 -0.38 9.51
C LEU A 137 16.04 -1.01 10.00
N GLN A 138 14.99 -0.21 10.21
CA GLN A 138 13.67 -0.74 10.61
C GLN A 138 13.11 -1.70 9.56
N LYS A 139 13.23 -1.37 8.28
CA LYS A 139 12.77 -2.20 7.16
C LYS A 139 13.51 -3.53 7.13
N VAL A 140 14.83 -3.49 7.25
CA VAL A 140 15.70 -4.68 7.30
C VAL A 140 15.33 -5.60 8.47
N ILE A 141 15.21 -5.05 9.68
CA ILE A 141 14.81 -5.83 10.86
C ILE A 141 13.42 -6.46 10.67
N THR A 142 12.49 -5.70 10.08
CA THR A 142 11.13 -6.19 9.80
C THR A 142 11.15 -7.38 8.84
N GLU A 143 11.89 -7.29 7.74
CA GLU A 143 12.03 -8.35 6.74
C GLU A 143 12.63 -9.63 7.35
N ILE A 144 13.63 -9.48 8.23
CA ILE A 144 14.21 -10.61 8.96
C ILE A 144 13.16 -11.27 9.87
N ILE A 145 12.52 -10.50 10.76
CA ILE A 145 11.58 -11.01 11.78
C ILE A 145 10.33 -11.66 11.16
N GLN A 146 9.91 -11.20 9.98
CA GLN A 146 8.82 -11.79 9.21
C GLN A 146 9.23 -13.11 8.55
N SER A 147 10.49 -13.24 8.16
CA SER A 147 10.99 -14.43 7.45
C SER A 147 11.38 -15.56 8.38
N ILE A 148 12.07 -15.25 9.48
CA ILE A 148 12.66 -16.28 10.35
C ILE A 148 11.65 -16.94 11.29
N ASN A 149 11.84 -18.23 11.52
CA ASN A 149 11.07 -19.04 12.47
C ASN A 149 11.89 -20.26 12.94
N ASP A 150 11.27 -21.20 13.64
CA ASP A 150 11.90 -22.42 14.16
C ASP A 150 12.42 -23.38 13.07
N LYS A 151 12.03 -23.18 11.81
CA LYS A 151 12.39 -24.01 10.66
C LYS A 151 13.08 -23.25 9.53
N ASN A 152 13.16 -21.93 9.62
CA ASN A 152 13.69 -21.07 8.56
C ASN A 152 14.61 -19.99 9.13
N ASP A 153 15.86 -19.98 8.66
CA ASP A 153 16.85 -18.95 8.96
C ASP A 153 17.05 -17.95 7.81
N THR A 154 16.42 -18.20 6.66
CA THR A 154 16.62 -17.43 5.43
C THR A 154 15.63 -16.28 5.35
N ILE A 155 16.11 -15.07 5.03
CA ILE A 155 15.25 -13.96 4.62
C ILE A 155 14.55 -14.38 3.35
N LEU A 156 13.23 -14.55 3.44
CA LEU A 156 12.42 -14.94 2.31
C LEU A 156 12.25 -13.70 1.43
N PRO A 157 12.29 -13.86 0.10
CA PRO A 157 11.86 -12.77 -0.78
C PRO A 157 10.44 -12.38 -0.37
N LYS A 158 10.14 -11.08 -0.38
CA LYS A 158 8.76 -10.61 -0.17
C LYS A 158 7.87 -11.40 -1.11
N GLN A 159 6.99 -12.24 -0.56
CA GLN A 159 6.06 -12.97 -1.38
C GLN A 159 5.04 -11.96 -1.89
N LEU A 160 5.26 -11.47 -3.09
CA LEU A 160 4.30 -10.62 -3.76
C LEU A 160 3.03 -11.43 -4.00
N ILE A 161 1.92 -10.92 -3.48
CA ILE A 161 0.62 -11.57 -3.61
C ILE A 161 -0.03 -11.12 -4.91
N ASP A 162 -0.41 -12.07 -5.78
CA ASP A 162 -1.16 -11.82 -7.02
C ASP A 162 -2.60 -12.40 -6.89
N PRO A 163 -3.60 -11.59 -6.49
CA PRO A 163 -4.98 -12.03 -6.36
C PRO A 163 -5.77 -12.09 -7.68
N THR A 164 -5.11 -12.18 -8.84
CA THR A 164 -5.80 -12.24 -10.15
C THR A 164 -6.82 -13.38 -10.22
N ASP A 165 -6.49 -14.57 -9.72
CA ASP A 165 -7.41 -15.72 -9.76
C ASP A 165 -8.57 -15.57 -8.79
N LEU A 166 -8.34 -14.97 -7.62
CA LEU A 166 -9.41 -14.60 -6.69
C LEU A 166 -10.39 -13.62 -7.35
N ALA A 167 -9.85 -12.62 -8.06
CA ALA A 167 -10.67 -11.64 -8.76
C ALA A 167 -11.55 -12.29 -9.83
N LYS A 168 -10.98 -13.14 -10.69
CA LYS A 168 -11.74 -13.88 -11.71
C LYS A 168 -12.87 -14.71 -11.11
N GLN A 169 -12.60 -15.37 -9.99
CA GLN A 169 -13.60 -16.17 -9.27
C GLN A 169 -14.73 -15.34 -8.67
N ILE A 170 -14.42 -14.20 -8.06
CA ILE A 170 -15.41 -13.28 -7.50
C ILE A 170 -16.26 -12.67 -8.60
N TRP A 171 -15.64 -12.28 -9.72
CA TRP A 171 -16.34 -11.81 -10.89
C TRP A 171 -17.37 -12.81 -11.40
N GLN A 172 -16.98 -14.07 -11.60
CA GLN A 172 -17.88 -15.11 -12.07
C GLN A 172 -19.09 -15.29 -11.14
N ASP A 173 -18.87 -15.28 -9.82
CA ASP A 173 -19.94 -15.35 -8.84
C ASP A 173 -20.90 -14.15 -8.94
N VAL A 174 -20.34 -12.94 -9.00
CA VAL A 174 -21.10 -11.70 -9.11
C VAL A 174 -21.90 -11.64 -10.42
N TRP A 175 -21.28 -11.99 -11.54
CA TRP A 175 -21.91 -12.00 -12.86
C TRP A 175 -23.07 -13.00 -12.91
N SER A 176 -22.89 -14.20 -12.36
CA SER A 176 -23.90 -15.26 -12.39
C SER A 176 -25.25 -14.89 -11.74
N VAL A 177 -25.23 -13.91 -10.82
CA VAL A 177 -26.43 -13.48 -10.07
C VAL A 177 -26.93 -12.11 -10.51
N SER A 178 -26.03 -11.21 -10.93
CA SER A 178 -26.41 -9.83 -11.29
C SER A 178 -26.68 -9.62 -12.78
N GLY A 179 -26.08 -10.43 -13.67
CA GLY A 179 -26.01 -10.12 -15.09
C GLY A 179 -25.28 -8.80 -15.40
N ALA A 180 -24.57 -8.23 -14.43
CA ALA A 180 -23.90 -6.94 -14.57
C ALA A 180 -22.74 -7.03 -15.58
N THR A 181 -22.41 -5.91 -16.21
CA THR A 181 -21.25 -5.87 -17.11
C THR A 181 -19.96 -6.20 -16.35
N PRO A 182 -18.91 -6.73 -17.01
CA PRO A 182 -17.68 -7.06 -16.30
C PRO A 182 -16.98 -5.82 -15.72
N GLU A 183 -17.22 -4.61 -16.25
CA GLU A 183 -16.80 -3.37 -15.58
C GLU A 183 -17.43 -3.26 -14.18
N ASN A 184 -18.75 -3.39 -14.06
CA ASN A 184 -19.46 -3.32 -12.77
C ASN A 184 -19.01 -4.40 -11.79
N CYS A 185 -18.64 -5.58 -12.30
CA CYS A 185 -18.08 -6.64 -11.50
C CYS A 185 -16.67 -6.31 -11.00
N LEU A 186 -15.83 -5.70 -11.85
CA LEU A 186 -14.51 -5.21 -11.47
C LEU A 186 -14.61 -4.16 -10.36
N TYR A 187 -15.55 -3.21 -10.46
CA TYR A 187 -15.79 -2.22 -9.40
C TYR A 187 -16.14 -2.87 -8.07
N THR A 188 -17.02 -3.87 -8.11
CA THR A 188 -17.43 -4.62 -6.93
C THR A 188 -16.26 -5.35 -6.30
N PHE A 189 -15.40 -5.98 -7.12
CA PHE A 189 -14.19 -6.61 -6.64
C PHE A 189 -13.23 -5.59 -6.01
N VAL A 190 -12.95 -4.47 -6.69
CA VAL A 190 -12.03 -3.43 -6.20
C VAL A 190 -12.52 -2.82 -4.89
N GLU A 191 -13.82 -2.55 -4.74
CA GLU A 191 -14.39 -2.02 -3.51
C GLU A 191 -14.19 -3.00 -2.33
N LEU A 192 -14.50 -4.29 -2.51
CA LEU A 192 -14.33 -5.28 -1.46
C LEU A 192 -12.88 -5.64 -1.18
N PHE A 193 -12.05 -5.58 -2.21
CA PHE A 193 -10.61 -5.67 -2.08
C PHE A 193 -10.08 -4.53 -1.21
N ILE A 194 -10.48 -3.27 -1.47
CA ILE A 194 -10.11 -2.11 -0.63
C ILE A 194 -10.58 -2.32 0.81
N PHE A 195 -11.82 -2.79 1.02
CA PHE A 195 -12.34 -3.06 2.36
C PHE A 195 -11.49 -4.10 3.11
N LYS A 196 -11.21 -5.25 2.49
CA LYS A 196 -10.32 -6.28 3.06
C LYS A 196 -8.92 -5.72 3.31
N TYR A 197 -8.39 -4.99 2.34
CA TYR A 197 -7.06 -4.43 2.36
C TYR A 197 -6.87 -3.42 3.50
N LEU A 198 -7.77 -2.46 3.66
CA LEU A 198 -7.75 -1.50 4.77
C LEU A 198 -7.90 -2.18 6.14
N SER A 199 -8.60 -3.31 6.20
CA SER A 199 -8.70 -4.12 7.43
C SER A 199 -7.39 -4.84 7.74
N ASP A 200 -6.73 -5.42 6.74
CA ASP A 200 -5.42 -6.09 6.89
C ASP A 200 -4.32 -5.12 7.32
N LEU A 201 -4.37 -3.88 6.82
CA LEU A 201 -3.49 -2.80 7.26
C LEU A 201 -3.82 -2.25 8.65
N ASN A 202 -4.86 -2.79 9.31
CA ASN A 202 -5.35 -2.31 10.60
C ASN A 202 -5.75 -0.83 10.58
N ILE A 203 -6.24 -0.32 9.45
CA ILE A 203 -6.83 1.02 9.31
C ILE A 203 -8.30 0.97 9.69
N LEU A 204 -9.02 -0.04 9.21
CA LEU A 204 -10.36 -0.37 9.67
C LEU A 204 -10.26 -1.31 10.87
N LYS A 205 -10.65 -0.80 12.05
CA LYS A 205 -10.53 -1.50 13.35
C LYS A 205 -11.90 -1.74 13.97
N GLY A 206 -11.99 -2.71 14.88
CA GLY A 206 -13.21 -3.00 15.64
C GLY A 206 -14.39 -3.35 14.73
N ASP A 207 -15.57 -2.80 15.02
CA ASP A 207 -16.81 -3.03 14.26
C ASP A 207 -16.74 -2.70 12.76
N PHE A 208 -15.71 -1.96 12.34
CA PHE A 208 -15.50 -1.61 10.93
C PHE A 208 -14.58 -2.58 10.18
N SER A 209 -13.99 -3.57 10.86
CA SER A 209 -13.04 -4.48 10.22
C SER A 209 -13.72 -5.62 9.49
N PHE A 210 -13.00 -6.19 8.53
CA PHE A 210 -13.43 -7.33 7.74
C PHE A 210 -13.83 -8.55 8.59
N ASP A 211 -12.99 -8.92 9.55
CA ASP A 211 -13.23 -10.10 10.39
C ASP A 211 -14.45 -9.92 11.29
N GLU A 212 -14.67 -8.71 11.82
CA GLU A 212 -15.85 -8.41 12.63
C GLU A 212 -17.14 -8.41 11.79
N LEU A 213 -17.11 -7.91 10.55
CA LEU A 213 -18.25 -8.04 9.64
C LEU A 213 -18.58 -9.51 9.39
N LEU A 214 -17.56 -10.35 9.14
CA LEU A 214 -17.76 -11.76 8.83
C LEU A 214 -18.35 -12.53 10.02
N LYS A 215 -17.93 -12.21 11.25
CA LYS A 215 -18.51 -12.79 12.48
C LYS A 215 -19.99 -12.47 12.66
N LYS A 216 -20.50 -11.37 12.09
CA LYS A 216 -21.94 -11.01 12.20
C LYS A 216 -22.84 -12.06 11.56
N TYR A 217 -22.37 -12.85 10.59
CA TYR A 217 -23.15 -13.96 10.03
C TYR A 217 -23.49 -15.08 11.02
N ASN A 218 -22.82 -15.14 12.18
CA ASN A 218 -23.15 -16.15 13.20
C ASN A 218 -24.47 -15.85 13.92
N ASN A 219 -24.87 -14.57 13.98
CA ASN A 219 -25.97 -14.11 14.84
C ASN A 219 -26.99 -13.21 14.09
N ASN A 220 -26.83 -12.97 12.78
CA ASN A 220 -27.66 -12.06 12.01
C ASN A 220 -28.05 -12.69 10.67
N GLU A 221 -29.18 -12.25 10.12
CA GLU A 221 -29.63 -12.66 8.78
C GLU A 221 -28.68 -12.17 7.69
N ILE A 222 -28.62 -12.92 6.59
CA ILE A 222 -27.62 -12.70 5.53
C ILE A 222 -27.73 -11.28 4.94
N ASN A 223 -28.95 -10.77 4.73
CA ASN A 223 -29.17 -9.43 4.20
C ASN A 223 -28.88 -8.32 5.23
N ASP A 224 -29.07 -8.58 6.53
CA ASP A 224 -28.75 -7.60 7.57
C ASP A 224 -27.25 -7.32 7.63
N VAL A 225 -26.41 -8.33 7.39
CA VAL A 225 -24.95 -8.16 7.31
C VAL A 225 -24.57 -7.30 6.09
N LEU A 226 -25.21 -7.50 4.94
CA LEU A 226 -25.01 -6.64 3.77
C LEU A 226 -25.49 -5.21 4.05
N GLN A 227 -26.63 -5.04 4.72
CA GLN A 227 -27.15 -3.74 5.12
C GLN A 227 -26.20 -3.02 6.10
N HIS A 228 -25.56 -3.77 7.00
CA HIS A 228 -24.54 -3.24 7.90
C HIS A 228 -23.31 -2.75 7.13
N TYR A 229 -22.82 -3.54 6.16
CA TYR A 229 -21.74 -3.10 5.28
C TYR A 229 -22.10 -1.80 4.55
N ALA A 230 -23.32 -1.71 4.00
CA ALA A 230 -23.80 -0.54 3.28
C ALA A 230 -23.91 0.73 4.14
N ASN A 231 -24.45 0.61 5.36
CA ASN A 231 -24.80 1.75 6.21
C ASN A 231 -23.73 2.16 7.23
N VAL A 232 -22.79 1.27 7.55
CA VAL A 232 -21.81 1.51 8.62
C VAL A 232 -20.39 1.52 8.07
N ILE A 233 -20.02 0.46 7.34
CA ILE A 233 -18.63 0.29 6.88
C ILE A 233 -18.31 1.21 5.71
N ARG A 234 -19.16 1.25 4.68
CA ARG A 234 -18.93 2.13 3.51
C ARG A 234 -18.84 3.61 3.90
N PRO A 235 -19.72 4.17 4.75
CA PRO A 235 -19.57 5.53 5.26
C PRO A 235 -18.26 5.73 6.04
N LYS A 236 -17.82 4.72 6.81
CA LYS A 236 -16.54 4.83 7.52
C LYS A 236 -15.34 4.89 6.56
N ILE A 237 -15.34 4.10 5.49
CA ILE A 237 -14.30 4.18 4.45
C ILE A 237 -14.31 5.57 3.80
N LYS A 238 -15.48 6.14 3.51
CA LYS A 238 -15.61 7.50 2.97
C LYS A 238 -15.21 8.61 3.97
N ASP A 239 -15.34 8.39 5.28
CA ASP A 239 -14.81 9.32 6.29
C ASP A 239 -13.27 9.29 6.33
N LEU A 240 -12.67 8.10 6.19
CA LEU A 240 -11.21 7.95 6.10
C LEU A 240 -10.66 8.51 4.78
N PHE A 241 -11.39 8.29 3.69
CA PHE A 241 -11.05 8.75 2.34
C PHE A 241 -12.17 9.64 1.77
N PRO A 242 -12.22 10.93 2.17
CA PRO A 242 -13.27 11.85 1.74
C PRO A 242 -13.31 12.08 0.23
N GLU A 243 -14.50 12.40 -0.27
CA GLU A 243 -14.75 12.72 -1.68
C GLU A 243 -14.05 14.01 -2.11
N GLY A 244 -13.57 14.03 -3.36
CA GLY A 244 -13.03 15.21 -4.00
C GLY A 244 -14.12 16.21 -4.43
N SER A 245 -13.69 17.30 -5.07
CA SER A 245 -14.61 18.30 -5.63
C SER A 245 -15.57 17.71 -6.68
N ASP A 246 -15.12 16.66 -7.37
CA ASP A 246 -15.87 15.91 -8.38
C ASP A 246 -16.82 14.83 -7.80
N LYS A 247 -16.97 14.77 -6.47
CA LYS A 247 -17.78 13.78 -5.74
C LYS A 247 -17.32 12.33 -5.89
N THR A 248 -16.08 12.13 -6.33
CA THR A 248 -15.45 10.79 -6.39
C THR A 248 -14.45 10.58 -5.26
N THR A 249 -14.36 9.34 -4.78
CA THR A 249 -13.30 8.85 -3.87
C THR A 249 -12.88 7.44 -4.32
N ILE A 250 -12.15 6.71 -3.48
CA ILE A 250 -11.67 5.34 -3.71
C ILE A 250 -12.80 4.30 -3.80
N ILE A 251 -14.00 4.62 -3.27
CA ILE A 251 -15.20 3.79 -3.34
C ILE A 251 -16.45 4.65 -3.59
N ASN A 252 -17.22 4.34 -4.63
CA ASN A 252 -18.38 5.16 -5.00
C ASN A 252 -19.64 4.35 -5.35
N GLY A 253 -19.53 3.03 -5.49
CA GLY A 253 -20.65 2.16 -5.82
C GLY A 253 -20.22 0.73 -6.11
N THR A 254 -21.08 -0.22 -5.73
CA THR A 254 -20.89 -1.66 -5.91
C THR A 254 -22.23 -2.27 -6.37
N ILE A 255 -22.22 -3.44 -7.01
CA ILE A 255 -23.46 -4.12 -7.41
C ILE A 255 -24.32 -4.52 -6.22
N PHE A 256 -23.75 -4.58 -5.01
CA PHE A 256 -24.47 -4.95 -3.79
C PHE A 256 -25.25 -3.80 -3.15
N VAL A 257 -25.02 -2.57 -3.60
CA VAL A 257 -25.59 -1.36 -3.00
C VAL A 257 -26.22 -0.49 -4.09
N SER A 258 -27.47 -0.09 -3.86
CA SER A 258 -28.24 0.73 -4.78
C SER A 258 -27.66 2.14 -4.91
N ARG A 259 -28.20 2.89 -5.88
CA ARG A 259 -27.84 4.30 -6.10
C ARG A 259 -28.09 5.19 -4.87
N ASP A 260 -29.03 4.79 -4.01
CA ASP A 260 -29.38 5.47 -2.75
C ASP A 260 -28.56 4.97 -1.55
N GLN A 261 -27.45 4.27 -1.82
CA GLN A 261 -26.54 3.72 -0.81
C GLN A 261 -27.18 2.66 0.11
N LYS A 262 -28.25 2.00 -0.34
CA LYS A 262 -28.92 0.91 0.41
C LYS A 262 -28.53 -0.46 -0.11
N ALA A 263 -28.43 -1.46 0.76
CA ALA A 263 -28.26 -2.84 0.33
C ALA A 263 -29.38 -3.25 -0.65
N ILE A 264 -29.03 -4.04 -1.66
CA ILE A 264 -30.01 -4.59 -2.60
C ILE A 264 -30.41 -5.99 -2.12
N ASP A 265 -31.71 -6.19 -1.92
CA ASP A 265 -32.26 -7.48 -1.49
C ASP A 265 -31.92 -8.59 -2.49
N GLY A 266 -31.62 -9.78 -1.96
CA GLY A 266 -31.27 -10.97 -2.75
C GLY A 266 -29.77 -11.12 -3.04
N TYR A 267 -28.97 -10.07 -2.84
CA TYR A 267 -27.52 -10.15 -3.04
C TYR A 267 -26.72 -10.63 -1.84
N GLY A 268 -27.33 -10.71 -0.65
CA GLY A 268 -26.63 -11.07 0.58
C GLY A 268 -25.87 -12.40 0.51
N THR A 269 -26.43 -13.40 -0.19
CA THR A 269 -25.78 -14.72 -0.37
C THR A 269 -24.49 -14.64 -1.17
N VAL A 270 -24.50 -13.89 -2.30
CA VAL A 270 -23.29 -13.67 -3.11
C VAL A 270 -22.30 -12.83 -2.34
N PHE A 271 -22.76 -11.80 -1.63
CA PHE A 271 -21.91 -10.98 -0.79
C PHE A 271 -21.15 -11.82 0.25
N LYS A 272 -21.86 -12.69 1.00
CA LYS A 272 -21.24 -13.64 1.94
C LYS A 272 -20.20 -14.52 1.27
N LYS A 273 -20.54 -15.14 0.13
CA LYS A 273 -19.64 -16.01 -0.63
C LYS A 273 -18.36 -15.29 -1.04
N VAL A 274 -18.46 -14.04 -1.49
CA VAL A 274 -17.31 -13.21 -1.87
C VAL A 274 -16.43 -12.91 -0.66
N LEU A 275 -17.02 -12.56 0.49
CA LEU A 275 -16.25 -12.33 1.72
C LEU A 275 -15.54 -13.61 2.20
N GLU A 276 -16.20 -14.77 2.13
CA GLU A 276 -15.57 -16.05 2.47
C GLU A 276 -14.36 -16.36 1.57
N LYS A 277 -14.44 -16.06 0.27
CA LYS A 277 -13.30 -16.19 -0.65
C LYS A 277 -12.13 -15.26 -0.27
N PHE A 278 -12.41 -14.02 0.12
CA PHE A 278 -11.38 -13.12 0.63
C PHE A 278 -10.76 -13.61 1.94
N ARG A 279 -11.55 -14.17 2.85
CA ARG A 279 -11.04 -14.80 4.09
C ARG A 279 -10.12 -15.98 3.76
N ASP A 280 -10.58 -16.89 2.90
CA ASP A 280 -9.88 -18.14 2.59
C ASP A 280 -8.58 -17.88 1.80
N TYR A 281 -8.54 -16.79 1.03
CA TYR A 281 -7.33 -16.33 0.35
C TYR A 281 -6.26 -15.81 1.33
N GLY A 282 -6.66 -15.25 2.47
CA GLY A 282 -5.77 -14.78 3.52
C GLY A 282 -5.54 -13.26 3.51
N LYS A 283 -4.35 -12.84 3.97
CA LYS A 283 -3.99 -11.42 4.07
C LYS A 283 -3.55 -10.87 2.71
N LEU A 284 -3.99 -9.67 2.38
CA LEU A 284 -3.63 -8.93 1.17
C LEU A 284 -2.49 -7.93 1.46
N GLU A 285 -1.43 -8.37 2.14
CA GLU A 285 -0.25 -7.55 2.38
C GLU A 285 0.78 -7.79 1.26
N HIS A 286 1.55 -6.77 0.86
CA HIS A 286 2.62 -6.89 -0.15
C HIS A 286 2.12 -7.36 -1.53
N ILE A 287 1.19 -6.62 -2.10
CA ILE A 287 0.55 -6.95 -3.38
C ILE A 287 1.51 -6.70 -4.54
N ASP A 288 1.58 -7.63 -5.49
CA ASP A 288 2.35 -7.47 -6.72
C ASP A 288 1.93 -6.16 -7.43
N HIS A 289 2.89 -5.31 -7.76
CA HIS A 289 2.61 -4.09 -8.53
C HIS A 289 2.01 -4.43 -9.89
N ASP A 290 2.38 -5.58 -10.47
CA ASP A 290 1.87 -6.05 -11.75
C ASP A 290 0.45 -6.64 -11.63
N PHE A 291 0.02 -7.11 -10.45
CA PHE A 291 -1.34 -7.59 -10.23
C PHE A 291 -2.37 -6.54 -10.65
N LYS A 292 -2.15 -5.27 -10.32
CA LYS A 292 -3.10 -4.18 -10.62
C LYS A 292 -3.33 -4.10 -12.12
N SER A 293 -2.25 -4.00 -12.87
CA SER A 293 -2.29 -3.90 -14.33
C SER A 293 -2.87 -5.16 -14.97
N LYS A 294 -2.52 -6.35 -14.47
CA LYS A 294 -3.08 -7.65 -14.91
C LYS A 294 -4.57 -7.77 -14.62
N LEU A 295 -5.03 -7.30 -13.45
CA LEU A 295 -6.42 -7.30 -13.02
C LEU A 295 -7.26 -6.44 -13.96
N PHE A 296 -6.89 -5.17 -14.11
CA PHE A 296 -7.59 -4.24 -15.01
C PHE A 296 -7.59 -4.77 -16.45
N GLU A 297 -6.47 -5.31 -16.92
CA GLU A 297 -6.39 -5.93 -18.26
C GLU A 297 -7.31 -7.12 -18.42
N SER A 298 -7.27 -8.06 -17.49
CA SER A 298 -8.01 -9.32 -17.60
C SER A 298 -9.51 -9.08 -17.58
N PHE A 299 -9.98 -8.15 -16.75
CA PHE A 299 -11.41 -7.84 -16.64
C PHE A 299 -11.94 -7.04 -17.83
N LEU A 300 -11.16 -6.08 -18.33
CA LEU A 300 -11.58 -5.27 -19.49
C LEU A 300 -11.47 -6.04 -20.82
N LYS A 301 -10.63 -7.08 -20.90
CA LYS A 301 -10.64 -8.06 -22.01
C LYS A 301 -11.98 -8.77 -22.15
N GLU A 302 -12.63 -9.04 -21.03
CA GLU A 302 -13.88 -9.79 -20.95
C GLU A 302 -15.11 -8.91 -21.19
N SER A 303 -15.01 -7.58 -21.00
CA SER A 303 -16.14 -6.66 -21.13
C SER A 303 -16.31 -5.98 -22.49
N ILE A 304 -15.23 -5.75 -23.23
CA ILE A 304 -15.25 -4.93 -24.44
C ILE A 304 -15.17 -5.81 -25.69
N SER A 305 -16.08 -5.62 -26.66
CA SER A 305 -15.93 -6.24 -27.99
C SER A 305 -14.58 -5.85 -28.60
N LYS A 306 -13.85 -6.80 -29.21
CA LYS A 306 -12.47 -6.60 -29.75
C LYS A 306 -12.27 -5.31 -30.57
N LYS A 307 -13.34 -4.76 -31.15
CA LYS A 307 -13.34 -3.54 -31.98
C LYS A 307 -13.19 -2.23 -31.17
N ASN A 308 -13.64 -2.16 -29.93
CA ASN A 308 -13.54 -0.97 -29.07
C ASN A 308 -12.36 -1.05 -28.10
N TRP A 309 -11.61 -2.16 -28.12
CA TRP A 309 -10.60 -2.52 -27.14
C TRP A 309 -9.41 -1.54 -27.11
N GLY A 310 -8.93 -1.12 -28.29
CA GLY A 310 -7.80 -0.20 -28.41
C GLY A 310 -8.14 1.28 -28.13
N GLN A 311 -9.44 1.62 -28.09
CA GLN A 311 -9.89 3.01 -27.90
C GLN A 311 -9.93 3.43 -26.43
N PHE A 312 -10.11 2.47 -25.50
CA PHE A 312 -10.31 2.74 -24.08
C PHE A 312 -9.18 2.21 -23.18
N PHE A 313 -8.20 1.48 -23.72
CA PHE A 313 -7.21 0.82 -22.88
C PHE A 313 -5.82 0.68 -23.51
N THR A 314 -4.81 1.12 -22.77
CA THR A 314 -3.40 0.91 -23.13
C THR A 314 -2.83 -0.31 -22.40
N PRO A 315 -2.34 -1.33 -23.14
CA PRO A 315 -1.65 -2.48 -22.54
C PRO A 315 -0.45 -2.04 -21.71
N ILE A 316 -0.20 -2.70 -20.57
CA ILE A 316 0.86 -2.34 -19.63
C ILE A 316 2.25 -2.37 -20.28
N LYS A 317 2.46 -3.28 -21.23
CA LYS A 317 3.71 -3.34 -22.01
C LYS A 317 3.95 -2.07 -22.83
N VAL A 318 2.88 -1.48 -23.36
CA VAL A 318 2.96 -0.22 -24.12
C VAL A 318 3.19 0.95 -23.15
N VAL A 319 2.49 0.98 -22.02
CA VAL A 319 2.72 1.98 -20.96
C VAL A 319 4.18 1.97 -20.50
N ARG A 320 4.74 0.78 -20.21
CA ARG A 320 6.14 0.63 -19.80
C ARG A 320 7.12 1.08 -20.86
N ALA A 321 6.93 0.66 -22.11
CA ALA A 321 7.80 1.09 -23.20
C ALA A 321 7.83 2.62 -23.36
N ILE A 322 6.67 3.29 -23.27
CA ILE A 322 6.58 4.74 -23.34
C ILE A 322 7.26 5.39 -22.11
N ASN A 323 7.03 4.84 -20.91
CA ASN A 323 7.65 5.34 -19.69
C ASN A 323 9.17 5.17 -19.69
N GLU A 324 9.68 4.04 -20.17
CA GLU A 324 11.13 3.75 -20.33
C GLU A 324 11.79 4.77 -21.27
N MET A 325 11.11 5.16 -22.35
CA MET A 325 11.61 6.22 -23.25
C MET A 325 11.72 7.59 -22.55
N ALA A 326 10.93 7.84 -21.52
CA ALA A 326 10.90 9.08 -20.76
C ALA A 326 11.61 8.98 -19.39
N GLU A 327 12.20 7.83 -19.04
CA GLU A 327 12.71 7.54 -17.69
C GLU A 327 13.77 8.57 -17.24
N GLY A 328 14.62 9.01 -18.16
CA GLY A 328 15.65 10.03 -17.89
C GLY A 328 15.13 11.44 -17.56
N GLU A 329 13.84 11.70 -17.77
CA GLU A 329 13.22 13.00 -17.50
C GLU A 329 12.66 13.12 -16.08
N LEU A 330 12.55 12.01 -15.35
CA LEU A 330 11.95 11.99 -14.01
C LEU A 330 12.84 12.70 -13.00
N LYS A 331 12.36 13.83 -12.48
CA LYS A 331 13.07 14.70 -11.54
C LYS A 331 12.13 15.27 -10.47
N GLU A 332 12.71 15.71 -9.35
CA GLU A 332 11.96 16.44 -8.33
C GLU A 332 11.39 17.75 -8.90
N ASN A 333 10.26 18.17 -8.34
CA ASN A 333 9.39 19.29 -8.72
C ASN A 333 8.74 19.19 -10.11
N MET A 334 8.72 18.00 -10.70
CA MET A 334 8.10 17.76 -12.00
C MET A 334 6.58 17.62 -11.90
N SER A 335 5.87 18.11 -12.92
CA SER A 335 4.44 17.97 -13.14
C SER A 335 4.18 16.99 -14.29
N ILE A 336 3.56 15.86 -14.00
CA ILE A 336 3.29 14.79 -14.97
C ILE A 336 1.79 14.73 -15.20
N CYS A 337 1.37 14.88 -16.45
CA CYS A 337 -0.03 14.90 -16.83
C CYS A 337 -0.42 13.75 -17.76
N ASP A 338 -1.57 13.15 -17.51
CA ASP A 338 -2.31 12.35 -18.50
C ASP A 338 -3.72 12.95 -18.70
N PRO A 339 -3.97 13.69 -19.79
CA PRO A 339 -5.26 14.33 -20.05
C PRO A 339 -6.40 13.36 -20.39
N ALA A 340 -6.12 12.07 -20.56
CA ALA A 340 -7.09 11.00 -20.79
C ALA A 340 -6.68 9.76 -19.98
N CYS A 341 -6.57 9.94 -18.66
CA CYS A 341 -5.83 9.03 -17.79
C CYS A 341 -6.43 7.63 -17.64
N GLY A 342 -7.71 7.47 -17.93
CA GLY A 342 -8.45 6.26 -17.61
C GLY A 342 -8.19 5.88 -16.15
N VAL A 343 -7.71 4.66 -15.91
CA VAL A 343 -7.39 4.14 -14.57
C VAL A 343 -6.02 4.60 -14.00
N GLY A 344 -5.42 5.65 -14.59
CA GLY A 344 -4.23 6.33 -14.09
C GLY A 344 -2.89 5.63 -14.39
N LYS A 345 -2.84 4.72 -15.37
CA LYS A 345 -1.67 3.84 -15.57
C LYS A 345 -0.37 4.58 -15.86
N PHE A 346 -0.37 5.50 -16.82
CA PHE A 346 0.83 6.18 -17.28
C PHE A 346 1.59 6.88 -16.14
N PRO A 347 0.97 7.85 -15.43
CA PRO A 347 1.69 8.57 -14.37
C PRO A 347 2.04 7.66 -13.18
N LEU A 348 1.17 6.71 -12.81
CA LEU A 348 1.45 5.80 -11.69
C LEU A 348 2.61 4.83 -12.00
N GLU A 349 2.65 4.24 -13.20
CA GLU A 349 3.76 3.38 -13.60
C GLU A 349 5.07 4.17 -13.76
N PHE A 350 5.01 5.45 -14.10
CA PHE A 350 6.20 6.28 -14.29
C PHE A 350 6.92 6.58 -12.97
N VAL A 351 6.16 6.74 -11.87
CA VAL A 351 6.75 7.04 -10.55
C VAL A 351 6.99 5.81 -9.67
N LYS A 352 6.49 4.63 -10.07
CA LYS A 352 6.34 3.46 -9.17
C LYS A 352 7.62 3.02 -8.45
N GLU A 353 8.76 3.05 -9.12
CA GLU A 353 10.05 2.58 -8.58
C GLU A 353 10.64 3.56 -7.55
N ASN A 354 10.14 4.80 -7.52
CA ASN A 354 10.65 5.90 -6.71
C ASN A 354 9.56 6.54 -5.84
N LEU A 355 8.45 5.85 -5.59
CA LEU A 355 7.32 6.38 -4.79
C LEU A 355 7.78 6.87 -3.41
N ASP A 356 8.59 6.07 -2.70
CA ASP A 356 9.11 6.43 -1.37
C ASP A 356 10.06 7.65 -1.41
N ASN A 357 10.67 7.94 -2.56
CA ASN A 357 11.55 9.10 -2.74
C ASN A 357 10.78 10.38 -3.05
N PHE A 358 9.66 10.26 -3.78
CA PHE A 358 8.85 11.39 -4.24
C PHE A 358 7.69 11.75 -3.32
N PHE A 359 7.24 10.81 -2.49
CA PHE A 359 6.11 11.01 -1.59
C PHE A 359 6.51 10.62 -0.18
N GLU A 360 6.60 11.61 0.70
CA GLU A 360 6.98 11.41 2.09
C GLU A 360 6.00 12.16 3.00
N LEU A 361 5.69 11.59 4.17
CA LEU A 361 4.89 12.30 5.18
C LEU A 361 5.82 13.19 6.02
N LYS A 362 5.64 14.51 5.94
CA LYS A 362 6.36 15.49 6.76
C LYS A 362 5.38 16.42 7.47
N ASN A 363 5.54 16.54 8.80
CA ASN A 363 4.69 17.38 9.64
C ASN A 363 3.17 17.10 9.47
N GLY A 364 2.82 15.82 9.29
CA GLY A 364 1.44 15.38 9.11
C GLY A 364 0.81 15.71 7.76
N LYS A 365 1.58 16.19 6.78
CA LYS A 365 1.16 16.40 5.39
C LYS A 365 2.00 15.57 4.45
N ILE A 366 1.43 15.15 3.33
CA ILE A 366 2.20 14.48 2.28
C ILE A 366 2.96 15.55 1.51
N ASN A 367 4.30 15.49 1.59
CA ASN A 367 5.18 16.26 0.74
C ASN A 367 5.35 15.51 -0.58
N SER A 368 4.73 16.03 -1.63
CA SER A 368 4.84 15.51 -2.98
C SER A 368 5.93 16.26 -3.73
N LYS A 369 7.05 15.60 -3.98
CA LYS A 369 8.12 16.13 -4.83
C LYS A 369 7.82 16.00 -6.32
N VAL A 370 6.80 15.24 -6.70
CA VAL A 370 6.29 15.16 -8.08
C VAL A 370 4.79 15.34 -8.02
N LYS A 371 4.24 16.11 -8.96
CA LYS A 371 2.79 16.33 -9.10
C LYS A 371 2.26 15.40 -10.18
N ILE A 372 1.44 14.43 -9.77
CA ILE A 372 0.69 13.56 -10.69
C ILE A 372 -0.65 14.22 -10.97
N ILE A 373 -1.00 14.35 -12.25
CA ILE A 373 -2.24 14.94 -12.71
C ILE A 373 -2.84 14.02 -13.79
N GLY A 374 -4.08 13.61 -13.60
CA GLY A 374 -4.83 12.80 -14.52
C GLY A 374 -6.24 13.33 -14.67
N PHE A 375 -6.67 13.50 -15.91
CA PHE A 375 -8.03 13.88 -16.23
C PHE A 375 -8.73 12.75 -16.96
N ASP A 376 -10.00 12.56 -16.64
CA ASP A 376 -10.90 11.75 -17.45
C ASP A 376 -12.27 12.43 -17.52
N LYS A 377 -13.04 12.03 -18.52
CA LYS A 377 -14.30 12.65 -18.88
C LYS A 377 -15.44 11.69 -18.56
N GLY A 378 -16.51 12.20 -17.94
CA GLY A 378 -17.72 11.42 -17.75
C GLY A 378 -18.98 12.27 -17.53
N PHE A 379 -20.07 11.96 -18.22
CA PHE A 379 -21.35 12.64 -18.13
C PHE A 379 -22.37 11.92 -17.25
N ASP A 380 -22.25 10.60 -17.16
CA ASP A 380 -23.12 9.78 -16.34
C ASP A 380 -22.36 9.09 -15.20
N LYS A 381 -23.10 8.55 -14.24
CA LYS A 381 -22.55 7.84 -13.06
C LYS A 381 -21.75 6.58 -13.42
N ASP A 382 -21.90 6.05 -14.63
CA ASP A 382 -21.16 4.88 -15.10
C ASP A 382 -19.80 5.28 -15.68
N GLU A 383 -19.70 6.45 -16.31
CA GLU A 383 -18.45 7.07 -16.78
C GLU A 383 -17.60 7.67 -15.64
N GLN A 384 -18.21 8.10 -14.51
CA GLN A 384 -17.45 8.55 -13.33
C GLN A 384 -16.52 7.47 -12.77
N LYS A 385 -16.83 6.20 -13.06
CA LYS A 385 -16.20 5.06 -12.42
C LYS A 385 -14.72 4.92 -12.77
N THR A 386 -14.30 5.36 -13.95
CA THR A 386 -12.91 5.25 -14.37
C THR A 386 -11.95 6.06 -13.47
N ILE A 387 -12.35 7.28 -13.06
CA ILE A 387 -11.58 8.08 -12.08
C ILE A 387 -11.59 7.43 -10.69
N ILE A 388 -12.68 6.80 -10.31
CA ILE A 388 -12.75 6.03 -9.06
C ILE A 388 -11.72 4.89 -9.10
N LEU A 389 -11.59 4.19 -10.23
CA LEU A 389 -10.51 3.19 -10.40
C LEU A 389 -9.13 3.82 -10.37
N ALA A 390 -8.92 5.01 -10.94
CA ALA A 390 -7.63 5.68 -10.89
C ALA A 390 -7.22 6.00 -9.43
N LYS A 391 -8.15 6.54 -8.64
CA LYS A 391 -7.95 6.83 -7.20
C LYS A 391 -7.73 5.55 -6.39
N ALA A 392 -8.55 4.52 -6.63
CA ALA A 392 -8.35 3.21 -6.04
C ALA A 392 -6.99 2.61 -6.41
N ASN A 393 -6.59 2.69 -7.67
CA ASN A 393 -5.32 2.19 -8.16
C ASN A 393 -4.16 2.91 -7.46
N MET A 394 -4.22 4.23 -7.35
CA MET A 394 -3.26 5.04 -6.60
C MET A 394 -3.15 4.61 -5.13
N LEU A 395 -4.27 4.35 -4.45
CA LEU A 395 -4.24 3.80 -3.08
C LEU A 395 -3.41 2.52 -2.99
N ILE A 396 -3.55 1.61 -3.96
CA ILE A 396 -2.78 0.36 -3.97
C ILE A 396 -1.30 0.62 -4.29
N TYR A 397 -0.93 1.65 -5.07
CA TYR A 397 0.49 2.04 -5.26
C TYR A 397 1.10 2.63 -3.98
N PHE A 398 0.32 3.37 -3.22
CA PHE A 398 0.75 4.03 -1.99
C PHE A 398 0.61 3.12 -0.76
N CYS A 399 0.50 1.80 -0.97
CA CYS A 399 0.26 0.79 0.05
C CYS A 399 1.19 0.88 1.26
N GLU A 400 2.51 0.84 1.01
CA GLU A 400 3.51 0.85 2.07
C GLU A 400 3.53 2.21 2.80
N LEU A 401 3.42 3.32 2.07
CA LEU A 401 3.32 4.66 2.65
C LEU A 401 2.09 4.81 3.57
N ILE A 402 0.94 4.27 3.16
CA ILE A 402 -0.28 4.28 3.97
C ILE A 402 -0.14 3.38 5.19
N LYS A 403 0.46 2.19 5.03
CA LYS A 403 0.71 1.23 6.11
C LYS A 403 1.58 1.84 7.21
N ASP A 404 2.59 2.61 6.83
CA ASP A 404 3.49 3.29 7.76
C ASP A 404 2.84 4.54 8.41
N ASN A 405 1.75 5.06 7.81
CA ASN A 405 1.08 6.30 8.23
C ASN A 405 -0.46 6.15 8.31
N PRO A 406 -0.99 5.16 9.07
CA PRO A 406 -2.40 4.77 9.02
C PRO A 406 -3.37 5.84 9.54
N GLU A 407 -2.90 6.79 10.35
CA GLU A 407 -3.71 7.88 10.91
C GLU A 407 -3.86 9.07 9.92
N HIS A 408 -3.15 9.06 8.78
CA HIS A 408 -3.12 10.16 7.80
C HIS A 408 -3.94 9.89 6.53
N THR A 409 -4.92 8.99 6.59
CA THR A 409 -5.79 8.61 5.46
C THR A 409 -6.41 9.80 4.73
N LYS A 410 -6.81 10.86 5.46
CA LYS A 410 -7.38 12.09 4.86
C LYS A 410 -6.39 12.86 3.99
N GLU A 411 -5.10 12.83 4.31
CA GLU A 411 -4.06 13.45 3.48
C GLU A 411 -3.82 12.64 2.22
N PHE A 412 -3.82 11.31 2.31
CA PHE A 412 -3.76 10.44 1.13
C PHE A 412 -4.99 10.64 0.23
N ALA A 413 -6.18 10.76 0.83
CA ALA A 413 -7.40 11.07 0.08
C ALA A 413 -7.30 12.39 -0.66
N LYS A 414 -6.77 13.43 -0.01
CA LYS A 414 -6.50 14.72 -0.64
C LYS A 414 -5.53 14.57 -1.82
N LEU A 415 -4.42 13.85 -1.64
CA LEU A 415 -3.49 13.55 -2.73
C LEU A 415 -4.19 12.86 -3.91
N PHE A 416 -5.01 11.83 -3.66
CA PHE A 416 -5.69 11.10 -4.73
C PHE A 416 -6.71 11.97 -5.47
N ASN A 417 -7.42 12.83 -4.74
CA ASN A 417 -8.40 13.76 -5.29
C ASN A 417 -7.74 14.90 -6.07
N ASP A 418 -6.59 15.38 -5.62
CA ASP A 418 -5.80 16.40 -6.31
C ASP A 418 -5.11 15.81 -7.57
N SER A 419 -4.82 14.50 -7.56
CA SER A 419 -4.15 13.81 -8.66
C SER A 419 -5.07 13.33 -9.78
N PHE A 420 -6.28 12.85 -9.49
CA PHE A 420 -7.18 12.32 -10.51
C PHE A 420 -8.53 13.02 -10.44
N ILE A 421 -8.89 13.70 -11.53
CA ILE A 421 -10.00 14.65 -11.58
C ILE A 421 -10.96 14.26 -12.70
N LEU A 422 -12.23 14.08 -12.34
CA LEU A 422 -13.30 13.88 -13.32
C LEU A 422 -13.81 15.23 -13.87
N LYS A 423 -13.84 15.36 -15.20
CA LYS A 423 -14.43 16.51 -15.91
C LYS A 423 -15.82 16.13 -16.43
N THR A 424 -16.87 16.74 -15.84
CA THR A 424 -18.28 16.41 -16.10
C THR A 424 -19.06 17.48 -16.86
N ASN A 425 -18.54 18.71 -16.92
CA ASN A 425 -19.35 19.88 -17.26
C ASN A 425 -19.40 20.22 -18.76
N SER A 426 -18.69 19.47 -19.61
CA SER A 426 -18.61 19.76 -21.05
C SER A 426 -18.38 18.51 -21.88
N ILE A 427 -19.00 18.45 -23.07
CA ILE A 427 -18.74 17.44 -24.10
C ILE A 427 -17.25 17.35 -24.50
N LEU A 428 -16.49 18.41 -24.23
CA LEU A 428 -15.07 18.49 -24.50
C LEU A 428 -14.20 17.84 -23.40
N GLY A 429 -14.77 17.55 -22.22
CA GLY A 429 -14.01 16.98 -21.10
C GLY A 429 -12.78 17.82 -20.76
N THR A 430 -11.60 17.20 -20.72
CA THR A 430 -10.32 17.89 -20.51
C THR A 430 -10.05 19.01 -21.53
N LEU A 431 -10.62 18.93 -22.74
CA LEU A 431 -10.45 19.95 -23.78
C LEU A 431 -11.26 21.23 -23.52
N SER A 432 -12.18 21.25 -22.54
CA SER A 432 -12.92 22.47 -22.21
C SER A 432 -12.09 23.50 -21.45
N GLU A 433 -11.00 23.06 -20.81
CA GLU A 433 -10.12 23.89 -19.98
C GLU A 433 -8.66 23.60 -20.36
N PRO A 434 -8.21 23.98 -21.56
CA PRO A 434 -6.83 23.74 -21.98
C PRO A 434 -5.88 24.56 -21.12
N ILE A 435 -4.90 23.88 -20.53
CA ILE A 435 -3.85 24.47 -19.70
C ILE A 435 -2.55 24.47 -20.52
N GLU A 436 -1.95 25.65 -20.68
CA GLU A 436 -0.69 25.83 -21.41
C GLU A 436 0.49 26.01 -20.44
N GLY A 437 1.61 25.34 -20.73
CA GLY A 437 2.88 25.56 -20.03
C GLY A 437 2.94 25.11 -18.57
N GLU A 438 1.92 24.39 -18.06
CA GLU A 438 1.92 23.90 -16.67
C GLU A 438 2.65 22.55 -16.50
N TYR A 439 2.64 21.69 -17.52
CA TYR A 439 3.12 20.31 -17.39
C TYR A 439 4.50 20.11 -17.98
N ASP A 440 5.40 19.50 -17.22
CA ASP A 440 6.76 19.17 -17.65
C ASP A 440 6.77 17.93 -18.55
N LEU A 441 5.86 16.97 -18.32
CA LEU A 441 5.74 15.75 -19.11
C LEU A 441 4.28 15.36 -19.28
N ILE A 442 3.91 15.00 -20.51
CA ILE A 442 2.59 14.48 -20.85
C ILE A 442 2.76 13.05 -21.37
N LEU A 443 2.16 12.09 -20.67
CA LEU A 443 2.14 10.67 -21.04
C LEU A 443 0.69 10.26 -21.21
N THR A 444 0.27 9.94 -22.43
CA THR A 444 -1.16 9.71 -22.69
C THR A 444 -1.42 8.87 -23.93
N ASN A 445 -2.58 8.23 -23.94
CA ASN A 445 -3.16 7.58 -25.11
C ASN A 445 -4.58 8.13 -25.30
N PRO A 446 -4.73 9.28 -25.99
CA PRO A 446 -6.03 9.93 -26.14
C PRO A 446 -6.97 9.07 -27.00
N PRO A 447 -8.29 9.20 -26.82
CA PRO A 447 -9.24 8.39 -27.58
C PRO A 447 -9.19 8.72 -29.08
N TYR A 448 -9.23 7.67 -29.92
CA TYR A 448 -9.24 7.83 -31.37
C TYR A 448 -10.55 8.47 -31.87
N VAL A 449 -10.42 9.34 -32.87
CA VAL A 449 -11.52 10.06 -33.50
C VAL A 449 -12.36 9.12 -34.38
N THR A 450 -13.64 8.93 -34.06
CA THR A 450 -14.61 8.17 -34.87
C THR A 450 -15.51 9.11 -35.69
N SER A 451 -16.31 8.58 -36.61
CA SER A 451 -17.14 9.32 -37.59
C SER A 451 -18.24 10.23 -37.01
N GLY A 452 -18.35 10.40 -35.68
CA GLY A 452 -19.23 11.36 -34.99
C GLY A 452 -18.52 12.57 -34.37
N SER A 453 -17.25 12.77 -34.67
CA SER A 453 -16.36 13.79 -34.09
C SER A 453 -16.47 15.19 -34.69
N SER A 454 -17.34 15.40 -35.69
CA SER A 454 -17.63 16.73 -36.25
C SER A 454 -18.12 17.69 -35.17
N ASN A 455 -19.01 17.23 -34.28
CA ASN A 455 -19.53 18.05 -33.19
C ASN A 455 -18.43 18.44 -32.20
N LEU A 456 -17.48 17.54 -31.89
CA LEU A 456 -16.33 17.87 -31.04
C LEU A 456 -15.44 18.93 -31.71
N LYS A 457 -15.20 18.83 -33.02
CA LYS A 457 -14.43 19.83 -33.78
C LYS A 457 -15.13 21.19 -33.79
N GLU A 458 -16.46 21.21 -33.95
CA GLU A 458 -17.25 22.44 -33.91
C GLU A 458 -17.23 23.09 -32.52
N GLU A 459 -17.37 22.31 -31.45
CA GLU A 459 -17.27 22.81 -30.06
C GLU A 459 -15.84 23.28 -29.73
N ILE A 460 -14.81 22.58 -30.20
CA ILE A 460 -13.40 23.01 -30.10
C ILE A 460 -13.18 24.33 -30.83
N ALA A 461 -13.73 24.49 -32.04
CA ALA A 461 -13.57 25.71 -32.83
C ALA A 461 -14.24 26.94 -32.20
N LYS A 462 -15.20 26.73 -31.29
CA LYS A 462 -15.83 27.80 -30.48
C LYS A 462 -14.95 28.24 -29.31
N ILE A 463 -13.95 27.44 -28.91
CA ILE A 463 -12.98 27.82 -27.89
C ILE A 463 -11.91 28.69 -28.55
N THR A 464 -11.91 29.97 -28.22
CA THR A 464 -11.02 31.00 -28.78
C THR A 464 -9.59 30.91 -28.23
N ILE A 465 -8.94 29.75 -28.33
CA ILE A 465 -7.54 29.59 -27.90
C ILE A 465 -6.75 28.90 -29.01
N LYS A 466 -5.66 29.54 -29.44
CA LYS A 466 -4.72 29.03 -30.47
C LYS A 466 -4.10 27.68 -30.13
N SER A 467 -4.20 27.21 -28.87
CA SER A 467 -3.56 25.98 -28.40
C SER A 467 -4.33 24.70 -28.67
N VAL A 468 -5.57 24.71 -29.15
CA VAL A 468 -6.25 23.43 -29.46
C VAL A 468 -5.69 22.75 -30.74
N GLU A 469 -4.75 23.39 -31.45
CA GLU A 469 -4.06 22.78 -32.60
C GLU A 469 -3.25 21.51 -32.25
N TRP A 470 -2.68 21.40 -31.03
CA TRP A 470 -1.96 20.19 -30.61
C TRP A 470 -2.91 19.04 -30.31
N ALA A 471 -4.05 19.33 -29.67
CA ALA A 471 -5.11 18.36 -29.43
C ALA A 471 -5.68 17.87 -30.76
N LEU A 472 -5.90 18.76 -31.73
CA LEU A 472 -6.31 18.36 -33.08
C LEU A 472 -5.27 17.45 -33.75
N LYS A 473 -3.96 17.73 -33.67
CA LYS A 473 -2.93 16.88 -34.31
C LYS A 473 -2.76 15.49 -33.68
N GLY A 474 -2.88 15.36 -32.36
CA GLY A 474 -2.82 14.05 -31.67
C GLY A 474 -4.07 13.20 -31.85
N PHE A 475 -5.25 13.82 -31.87
CA PHE A 475 -6.52 13.15 -32.16
C PHE A 475 -6.69 12.80 -33.65
N LEU A 476 -6.03 13.52 -34.56
CA LEU A 476 -6.08 13.31 -36.02
C LEU A 476 -4.97 12.39 -36.56
N TRP A 477 -4.43 11.45 -35.76
CA TRP A 477 -3.56 10.41 -36.33
C TRP A 477 -4.37 9.45 -37.19
N ASN A 478 -4.69 9.90 -38.40
CA ASN A 478 -5.07 9.05 -39.51
C ASN A 478 -3.82 8.25 -39.84
N GLY A 479 -3.84 6.95 -39.53
CA GLY A 479 -2.85 6.03 -40.05
C GLY A 479 -2.77 6.17 -41.57
N SER A 480 -1.68 6.78 -42.04
CA SER A 480 -1.24 6.75 -43.43
C SER A 480 -0.27 5.60 -43.61
#